data_AF-A0A345ZHP7-F1
#
_entry.id   AF-A0A345ZHP7-F1
#
_cell.length_a   1.000
_cell.length_b   1.000
_cell.length_c   1.000
_cell.angle_alpha   90.00
_cell.angle_beta   90.00
_cell.angle_gamma   90.00
#
_symmetry.space_group_name_H-M   'P 1'
#
loop_
_entity.id
_entity.type
_entity.pdbx_description
1 polymer ?
#
loop_
_entity_poly.entity_id
_entity_poly.type
_entity_poly.pdbx_seq_one_letter_code
_entity_poly.pdbx_strand_id
1 'polypeptide(L)'
;MLKEQALVTEASELSKLLDDSVLRYCELAVPSIEGGHIGSAFLFCTLHGIDWYWPHFNLGLFVGCTFTGCAFRGAIFSGCRFVDCRFEDCTFGPDNLQGECEFNETVWYGCTQKNCIGLGSLVPAEA
;
A
#
# COMPACT_ATOMS: atom_id res chain seq x y z
N MET A 1 7.13 14.87 6.71
CA MET A 1 6.03 15.77 7.19
C MET A 1 5.03 14.97 8.04
N LEU A 2 4.30 15.57 8.99
CA LEU A 2 3.17 14.90 9.69
C LEU A 2 1.84 15.32 9.06
N LYS A 3 0.99 14.34 8.72
CA LYS A 3 -0.41 14.53 8.31
C LYS A 3 -1.30 13.65 9.18
N GLU A 4 -2.42 14.17 9.64
CA GLU A 4 -3.28 13.45 10.56
C GLU A 4 -4.76 13.70 10.27
N GLN A 5 -5.59 12.66 10.40
CA GLN A 5 -7.05 12.72 10.30
C GLN A 5 -7.55 13.43 9.04
N ALA A 6 -6.85 13.24 7.92
CA ALA A 6 -7.16 13.91 6.67
C ALA A 6 -7.74 12.93 5.64
N LEU A 7 -8.68 13.42 4.84
CA LEU A 7 -9.09 12.80 3.59
C LEU A 7 -8.25 13.38 2.44
N VAL A 8 -7.60 12.53 1.67
CA VAL A 8 -6.78 12.90 0.51
C VAL A 8 -7.38 12.28 -0.75
N THR A 9 -7.96 13.11 -1.60
CA THR A 9 -8.60 12.71 -2.87
C THR A 9 -7.81 13.15 -4.11
N GLU A 10 -6.81 13.99 -3.93
CA GLU A 10 -5.97 14.52 -5.01
C GLU A 10 -4.62 13.79 -5.09
N ALA A 11 -4.31 13.22 -6.25
CA ALA A 11 -3.04 12.52 -6.46
C ALA A 11 -1.81 13.41 -6.23
N SER A 12 -1.91 14.71 -6.56
CA SER A 12 -0.85 15.69 -6.35
C SER A 12 -0.60 16.05 -4.88
N GLU A 13 -1.60 15.86 -4.02
CA GLU A 13 -1.43 15.98 -2.58
C GLU A 13 -0.82 14.68 -2.02
N LEU A 14 -1.36 13.53 -2.42
CA LEU A 14 -0.85 12.24 -1.97
C LEU A 14 0.63 12.08 -2.31
N SER A 15 1.05 12.42 -3.53
CA SER A 15 2.45 12.27 -3.96
C SER A 15 3.47 13.02 -3.08
N LYS A 16 3.07 14.14 -2.46
CA LYS A 16 3.93 14.90 -1.53
C LYS A 16 4.06 14.26 -0.16
N LEU A 17 3.19 13.29 0.16
CA LEU A 17 3.13 12.59 1.43
C LEU A 17 3.73 11.18 1.36
N LEU A 18 4.06 10.66 0.17
CA LEU A 18 4.55 9.28 0.01
C LEU A 18 5.99 9.07 0.47
N ASP A 19 6.77 10.14 0.57
CA ASP A 19 8.17 10.10 1.00
C ASP A 19 8.41 10.93 2.26
N ASP A 20 9.29 10.43 3.13
CA ASP A 20 9.75 11.06 4.39
C ASP A 20 8.63 11.68 5.25
N SER A 21 7.46 11.04 5.29
CA SER A 21 6.29 11.52 6.01
C SER A 21 5.67 10.48 6.94
N VAL A 22 4.91 10.98 7.91
CA VAL A 22 4.11 10.18 8.83
C VAL A 22 2.66 10.58 8.63
N LEU A 23 1.83 9.61 8.29
CA LEU A 23 0.39 9.77 8.15
C LEU A 23 -0.29 9.00 9.29
N ARG A 24 -1.24 9.64 9.96
CA ARG A 24 -2.00 9.02 11.06
C ARG A 24 -3.49 9.16 10.85
N TYR A 25 -4.24 8.06 10.92
CA TYR A 25 -5.70 8.09 10.82
C TYR A 25 -6.20 8.78 9.54
N CYS A 26 -5.42 8.75 8.46
CA CYS A 26 -5.78 9.38 7.19
C CYS A 26 -6.56 8.41 6.31
N GLU A 27 -7.41 8.97 5.46
CA GLU A 27 -8.12 8.26 4.40
C GLU A 27 -7.58 8.72 3.05
N LEU A 28 -7.10 7.77 2.25
CA LEU A 28 -6.47 8.02 0.95
C LEU A 28 -7.34 7.38 -0.13
N ALA A 29 -7.85 8.22 -1.03
CA ALA A 29 -8.94 7.90 -1.95
C ALA A 29 -8.71 8.55 -3.32
N VAL A 30 -7.51 8.40 -3.86
CA VAL A 30 -7.15 8.97 -5.17
C VAL A 30 -7.36 7.92 -6.27
N PRO A 31 -7.70 8.30 -7.52
CA PRO A 31 -7.96 7.33 -8.58
C PRO A 31 -6.72 6.49 -8.97
N SER A 32 -5.54 7.11 -9.01
CA SER A 32 -4.31 6.45 -9.44
C SER A 32 -3.07 7.20 -8.96
N ILE A 33 -1.99 6.43 -8.74
CA ILE A 33 -0.61 6.91 -8.59
C ILE A 33 0.28 6.14 -9.57
N GLU A 34 1.00 6.87 -10.41
CA GLU A 34 1.97 6.31 -11.35
C GLU A 34 3.39 6.56 -10.86
N GLY A 35 4.16 5.49 -10.73
CA GLY A 35 5.53 5.52 -10.25
C GLY A 35 5.64 5.97 -8.80
N GLY A 36 6.80 6.54 -8.50
CA GLY A 36 7.06 7.19 -7.21
C GLY A 36 7.77 6.29 -6.20
N HIS A 37 8.48 6.96 -5.30
CA HIS A 37 9.09 6.36 -4.13
C HIS A 37 8.13 6.46 -2.94
N ILE A 38 7.90 5.35 -2.25
CA ILE A 38 7.05 5.31 -1.07
C ILE A 38 7.89 4.83 0.12
N GLY A 39 8.40 5.81 0.87
CA GLY A 39 9.23 5.62 2.07
C GLY A 39 8.56 6.10 3.36
N SER A 40 7.33 6.59 3.30
CA SER A 40 6.59 7.11 4.45
C SER A 40 6.09 6.03 5.43
N ALA A 41 5.75 6.48 6.64
CA ALA A 41 5.05 5.70 7.64
C ALA A 41 3.54 6.02 7.64
N PHE A 42 2.70 4.99 7.61
CA PHE A 42 1.25 5.07 7.65
C PHE A 42 0.77 4.33 8.90
N LEU A 43 0.05 5.06 9.77
CA LEU A 43 -0.42 4.54 11.05
C LEU A 43 -1.93 4.66 11.09
N PHE A 44 -2.63 3.53 11.13
CA PHE A 44 -4.08 3.45 11.18
C PHE A 44 -4.78 4.19 10.05
N CYS A 45 -4.17 4.19 8.85
CA CYS A 45 -4.74 4.81 7.66
C CYS A 45 -5.60 3.82 6.87
N THR A 46 -6.56 4.35 6.13
CA THR A 46 -7.33 3.60 5.13
C THR A 46 -6.90 4.06 3.74
N LEU A 47 -6.53 3.12 2.88
CA LEU A 47 -6.22 3.35 1.48
C LEU A 47 -7.23 2.56 0.65
N HIS A 48 -8.06 3.24 -0.14
CA HIS A 48 -9.13 2.55 -0.85
C HIS A 48 -9.27 2.98 -2.31
N GLY A 49 -9.45 1.99 -3.18
CA GLY A 49 -9.68 2.19 -4.61
C GLY A 49 -8.49 2.79 -5.38
N ILE A 50 -7.29 2.80 -4.80
CA ILE A 50 -6.12 3.39 -5.44
C ILE A 50 -5.48 2.38 -6.38
N ASP A 51 -5.32 2.79 -7.64
CA ASP A 51 -4.49 2.08 -8.62
C ASP A 51 -3.03 2.54 -8.51
N TRP A 52 -2.16 1.68 -8.01
CA TRP A 52 -0.73 1.90 -7.91
C TRP A 52 -0.01 1.23 -9.07
N TYR A 53 0.44 2.03 -10.03
CA TYR A 53 1.15 1.56 -11.22
C TYR A 53 2.64 1.84 -11.11
N TRP A 54 3.50 0.81 -11.09
CA TRP A 54 4.95 0.93 -10.88
C TRP A 54 5.42 1.66 -9.60
N PRO A 55 4.74 1.51 -8.45
CA PRO A 55 5.24 2.11 -7.22
C PRO A 55 6.52 1.40 -6.75
N HIS A 56 7.45 2.17 -6.20
CA HIS A 56 8.60 1.64 -5.46
C HIS A 56 8.40 1.91 -3.97
N PHE A 57 7.73 0.99 -3.27
CA PHE A 57 7.71 1.00 -1.81
C PHE A 57 9.05 0.50 -1.29
N ASN A 58 9.80 1.36 -0.61
CA ASN A 58 11.12 1.04 -0.10
C ASN A 58 11.20 1.45 1.36
N LEU A 59 11.37 0.47 2.25
CA LEU A 59 11.43 0.69 3.70
C LEU A 59 10.19 1.38 4.30
N GLY A 60 9.07 1.41 3.58
CA GLY A 60 7.80 1.94 4.07
C GLY A 60 7.29 1.16 5.29
N LEU A 61 6.65 1.88 6.21
CA LEU A 61 6.08 1.31 7.44
C LEU A 61 4.57 1.48 7.44
N PHE A 62 3.83 0.39 7.59
CA PHE A 62 2.38 0.38 7.65
C PHE A 62 1.94 -0.33 8.91
N VAL A 63 1.24 0.37 9.80
CA VAL A 63 0.78 -0.17 11.08
C VAL A 63 -0.72 0.02 11.20
N GLY A 64 -1.48 -1.05 11.43
CA GLY A 64 -2.93 -0.99 11.62
C GLY A 64 -3.70 -0.43 10.42
N CYS A 65 -3.11 -0.47 9.22
CA CYS A 65 -3.71 0.12 8.03
C CYS A 65 -4.67 -0.85 7.35
N THR A 66 -5.68 -0.30 6.66
CA THR A 66 -6.59 -1.08 5.82
C THR A 66 -6.41 -0.66 4.36
N PHE A 67 -6.22 -1.65 3.48
CA PHE A 67 -6.20 -1.47 2.04
C PHE A 67 -7.45 -2.14 1.46
N THR A 68 -8.28 -1.40 0.72
CA THR A 68 -9.56 -1.91 0.20
C THR A 68 -9.70 -1.60 -1.28
N GLY A 69 -9.87 -2.62 -2.13
CA GLY A 69 -10.06 -2.41 -3.57
C GLY A 69 -8.87 -1.77 -4.28
N CYS A 70 -7.67 -1.84 -3.71
CA CYS A 70 -6.47 -1.29 -4.33
C CYS A 70 -5.90 -2.25 -5.38
N ALA A 71 -5.34 -1.70 -6.46
CA ALA A 71 -4.59 -2.44 -7.45
C ALA A 71 -3.10 -2.08 -7.35
N PHE A 72 -2.23 -3.09 -7.35
CA PHE A 72 -0.78 -2.93 -7.38
C PHE A 72 -0.26 -3.65 -8.62
N ARG A 73 0.35 -2.90 -9.54
CA ARG A 73 0.78 -3.38 -10.85
C ARG A 73 2.29 -3.16 -11.03
N GLY A 74 3.05 -4.25 -11.10
CA GLY A 74 4.52 -4.19 -11.13
C GLY A 74 5.11 -3.44 -9.92
N ALA A 75 4.49 -3.61 -8.75
CA ALA A 75 4.86 -2.90 -7.54
C ALA A 75 6.03 -3.58 -6.81
N ILE A 76 6.97 -2.80 -6.31
CA ILE A 76 8.11 -3.31 -5.53
C ILE A 76 7.91 -2.92 -4.05
N PHE A 77 7.98 -3.89 -3.14
CA PHE A 77 7.76 -3.71 -1.69
C PHE A 77 9.02 -3.94 -0.84
N SER A 78 10.20 -3.72 -1.42
CA SER A 78 11.48 -4.07 -0.82
C SER A 78 11.67 -3.49 0.58
N GLY A 79 11.90 -4.37 1.57
CA GLY A 79 12.18 -4.00 2.95
C GLY A 79 11.02 -3.34 3.73
N CYS A 80 9.81 -3.32 3.15
CA CYS A 80 8.63 -2.76 3.81
C CYS A 80 8.20 -3.60 5.01
N ARG A 81 7.54 -2.93 5.98
CA ARG A 81 6.97 -3.59 7.16
C ARG A 81 5.48 -3.30 7.25
N PHE A 82 4.68 -4.36 7.20
CA PHE A 82 3.25 -4.34 7.46
C PHE A 82 3.00 -5.00 8.81
N VAL A 83 2.35 -4.29 9.73
CA VAL A 83 2.08 -4.72 11.09
C VAL A 83 0.59 -4.53 11.36
N ASP A 84 -0.13 -5.62 11.61
CA ASP A 84 -1.56 -5.65 11.89
C ASP A 84 -2.40 -4.95 10.80
N CYS A 85 -1.99 -5.09 9.53
CA CYS A 85 -2.70 -4.51 8.39
C CYS A 85 -3.71 -5.50 7.78
N ARG A 86 -4.78 -4.97 7.19
CA ARG A 86 -5.77 -5.76 6.44
C ARG A 86 -5.77 -5.39 4.96
N PHE A 87 -5.88 -6.41 4.11
CA PHE A 87 -6.04 -6.25 2.66
C PHE A 87 -7.35 -6.87 2.22
N GLU A 88 -8.24 -6.09 1.61
CA GLU A 88 -9.58 -6.51 1.23
C GLU A 88 -9.82 -6.19 -0.25
N ASP A 89 -10.20 -7.18 -1.04
CA ASP A 89 -10.53 -7.04 -2.46
C ASP A 89 -9.39 -6.39 -3.28
N CYS A 90 -8.13 -6.58 -2.86
CA CYS A 90 -6.95 -6.01 -3.51
C CYS A 90 -6.36 -6.95 -4.57
N THR A 91 -5.77 -6.39 -5.62
CA THR A 91 -5.05 -7.17 -6.65
C THR A 91 -3.58 -6.78 -6.68
N PHE A 92 -2.70 -7.77 -6.66
CA PHE A 92 -1.27 -7.65 -6.85
C PHE A 92 -0.91 -8.44 -8.11
N GLY A 93 -0.51 -7.75 -9.18
CA GLY A 93 -0.31 -8.39 -10.47
C GLY A 93 0.73 -7.69 -11.34
N PRO A 94 0.93 -8.17 -12.57
CA PRO A 94 1.93 -7.62 -13.45
C PRO A 94 1.54 -6.24 -13.99
N ASP A 95 2.56 -5.47 -14.36
CA ASP A 95 2.41 -4.28 -15.19
C ASP A 95 2.17 -4.61 -16.68
N ASN A 96 2.11 -3.58 -17.54
CA ASN A 96 1.89 -3.78 -18.97
C ASN A 96 3.10 -4.39 -19.73
N LEU A 97 4.28 -4.44 -19.11
CA LEU A 97 5.50 -5.07 -19.60
C LEU A 97 5.74 -6.45 -19.00
N GLN A 98 4.77 -7.00 -18.26
CA GLN A 98 4.85 -8.29 -17.56
C GLN A 98 5.84 -8.31 -16.37
N GLY A 99 6.17 -7.14 -15.82
CA GLY A 99 6.88 -7.05 -14.54
C GLY A 99 5.95 -7.37 -13.38
N GLU A 100 6.27 -8.42 -12.62
CA GLU A 100 5.49 -8.87 -11.47
C GLU A 100 5.69 -8.00 -10.22
N CYS A 101 4.82 -8.15 -9.22
CA CYS A 101 5.06 -7.55 -7.92
C CYS A 101 6.21 -8.27 -7.17
N GLU A 102 7.04 -7.51 -6.46
CA GLU A 102 8.16 -8.04 -5.68
C GLU A 102 8.01 -7.75 -4.18
N PHE A 103 8.34 -8.73 -3.34
CA PHE A 103 8.17 -8.68 -1.88
C PHE A 103 9.47 -9.00 -1.12
N ASN A 104 10.62 -8.67 -1.71
CA ASN A 104 11.93 -8.98 -1.14
C ASN A 104 12.11 -8.28 0.22
N GLU A 105 12.50 -9.03 1.24
CA GLU A 105 12.70 -8.50 2.61
C GLU A 105 11.44 -7.83 3.23
N THR A 106 10.26 -8.03 2.64
CA THR A 106 9.00 -7.53 3.18
C THR A 106 8.56 -8.37 4.38
N VAL A 107 8.13 -7.70 5.45
CA VAL A 107 7.62 -8.35 6.66
C VAL A 107 6.11 -8.15 6.78
N TRP A 108 5.39 -9.24 7.01
CA TRP A 108 3.95 -9.28 7.23
C TRP A 108 3.66 -9.82 8.63
N TYR A 109 3.56 -8.94 9.61
CA TYR A 109 3.25 -9.33 10.98
C TYR A 109 1.77 -9.08 11.28
N GLY A 110 1.05 -10.12 11.73
CA GLY A 110 -0.37 -9.98 12.12
C GLY A 110 -1.31 -9.55 10.98
N CYS A 111 -0.85 -9.59 9.72
CA CYS A 111 -1.64 -9.14 8.59
C CYS A 111 -2.64 -10.20 8.13
N THR A 112 -3.76 -9.76 7.58
CA THR A 112 -4.79 -10.63 6.98
C THR A 112 -5.15 -10.17 5.58
N GLN A 113 -5.66 -11.09 4.77
CA GLN A 113 -6.23 -10.78 3.46
C GLN A 113 -7.62 -11.39 3.26
N LYS A 114 -8.45 -10.74 2.46
CA LYS A 114 -9.76 -11.26 2.04
C LYS A 114 -10.00 -10.91 0.58
N ASN A 115 -10.38 -11.92 -0.22
CA ASN A 115 -10.65 -11.76 -1.66
C ASN A 115 -9.50 -11.12 -2.46
N CYS A 116 -8.25 -11.27 -2.00
CA CYS A 116 -7.10 -10.69 -2.68
C CYS A 116 -6.50 -11.65 -3.70
N ILE A 117 -5.90 -11.10 -4.75
CA ILE A 117 -5.17 -11.83 -5.78
C ILE A 117 -3.69 -11.45 -5.70
N GLY A 118 -2.78 -12.43 -5.80
CA GLY A 118 -1.33 -12.20 -5.91
C GLY A 118 -0.53 -12.20 -4.60
N LEU A 119 -1.17 -12.06 -3.43
CA LEU A 119 -0.47 -12.20 -2.14
C LEU A 119 -0.17 -13.65 -1.77
N GLY A 120 -0.93 -14.62 -2.31
CA GLY A 120 -0.70 -16.05 -2.07
C GLY A 120 -0.64 -16.39 -0.58
N SER A 121 0.36 -17.18 -0.17
CA SER A 121 0.58 -17.57 1.23
C SER A 121 1.40 -16.56 2.04
N LEU A 122 1.77 -15.40 1.46
CA LEU A 122 2.56 -14.38 2.17
C LEU A 122 1.75 -13.76 3.32
N VAL A 123 0.44 -13.64 3.12
CA VAL A 123 -0.53 -13.13 4.09
C VAL A 123 -1.63 -14.17 4.26
N PRO A 124 -1.99 -14.60 5.48
CA PRO A 124 -3.07 -15.55 5.68
C PRO A 124 -4.43 -14.95 5.28
N ALA A 125 -5.29 -15.77 4.69
CA ALA A 125 -6.67 -15.39 4.45
C ALA A 125 -7.44 -15.25 5.78
N GLU A 126 -8.29 -14.24 5.87
CA GLU A 126 -9.27 -14.14 6.95
C GLU A 126 -10.31 -15.26 6.78
N ALA A 127 -10.77 -15.80 7.92
CA ALA A 127 -11.72 -16.90 7.96
C ALA A 127 -13.13 -16.49 7.50
#